data_AF-L0R8A6-F1
#
_entry.id   AF-L0R8A6-F1
#
_cell.length_a   1.000
_cell.length_b   1.000
_cell.length_c   1.000
_cell.angle_alpha   90.00
_cell.angle_beta   90.00
_cell.angle_gamma   90.00
#
_symmetry.space_group_name_H-M   'P 1'
#
loop_
_entity.id
_entity.type
_entity.pdbx_description
1 polymer ?
#
loop_
_entity_poly.entity_id
_entity_poly.type
_entity_poly.pdbx_seq_one_letter_code
_entity_poly.pdbx_strand_id
1 'polypeptide(L)'
;MKKLIPLLIVCFLFAASGCANKAQTGAGIGALAGATIGALTFKNKASGAAIGAGVGMLMGYIVGNEWDKSDEQQISKTLENNASGQTSSWTNPDTGKSYSAAPSPAYVKQGQVCRDVTITEDGGEQIMAKACRSDDGVWRLQQ
;
A
#
# COMPACT_ATOMS: atom_id res chain seq x y z
N MET A 1 -38.04 -8.54 4.01
CA MET A 1 -37.20 -9.30 4.96
C MET A 1 -35.81 -9.65 4.45
N LYS A 2 -35.56 -9.86 3.14
CA LYS A 2 -34.21 -10.16 2.60
C LYS A 2 -33.25 -8.96 2.48
N LYS A 3 -33.76 -7.72 2.53
CA LYS A 3 -32.97 -6.48 2.44
C LYS A 3 -32.54 -5.89 3.80
N LEU A 4 -33.05 -6.44 4.91
CA LEU A 4 -32.73 -5.98 6.27
C LEU A 4 -31.46 -6.65 6.84
N ILE A 5 -31.08 -7.81 6.31
CA ILE A 5 -29.88 -8.56 6.71
C ILE A 5 -28.56 -7.83 6.35
N PRO A 6 -28.37 -7.26 5.14
CA PRO A 6 -27.12 -6.53 4.85
C PRO A 6 -27.01 -5.23 5.66
N LEU A 7 -28.13 -4.59 6.00
CA LEU A 7 -28.14 -3.36 6.80
C LEU A 7 -27.71 -3.63 8.26
N LEU A 8 -28.11 -4.77 8.81
CA LEU A 8 -27.76 -5.19 10.18
C LEU A 8 -26.28 -5.58 10.30
N ILE A 9 -25.70 -6.19 9.25
CA ILE A 9 -24.27 -6.52 9.19
C ILE A 9 -23.41 -5.24 9.09
N VAL A 10 -23.86 -4.24 8.30
CA VAL A 10 -23.18 -2.94 8.19
C VAL A 10 -23.22 -2.16 9.51
N CYS A 11 -24.34 -2.19 10.24
CA CYS A 11 -24.42 -1.58 11.58
C CYS A 11 -23.57 -2.32 12.63
N PHE A 12 -23.46 -3.65 12.55
CA PHE A 12 -22.65 -4.43 13.49
C PHE A 12 -21.14 -4.21 13.27
N LEU A 13 -20.72 -4.01 12.02
CA LEU A 13 -19.34 -3.61 11.68
C LEU A 13 -18.98 -2.21 12.20
N PHE A 14 -19.94 -1.29 12.26
CA PHE A 14 -19.75 0.05 12.80
C PHE A 14 -19.71 0.11 14.35
N ALA A 15 -20.29 -0.87 15.04
CA ALA A 15 -20.31 -0.91 16.51
C ALA A 15 -19.04 -1.51 17.12
N ALA A 16 -18.25 -2.26 16.34
CA ALA A 16 -16.99 -2.87 16.79
C ALA A 16 -15.76 -1.94 16.68
N SER A 17 -15.89 -0.75 16.07
CA SER A 17 -14.79 0.20 15.89
C SER A 17 -14.52 1.09 17.13
N GLY A 18 -15.05 0.73 18.31
CA GLY A 18 -14.93 1.53 19.53
C GLY A 18 -13.54 1.57 20.18
N CYS A 19 -12.62 0.68 19.79
CA CYS A 19 -11.25 0.63 20.34
C CYS A 19 -10.15 0.48 19.28
N ALA A 20 -10.49 0.49 17.99
CA ALA A 20 -9.50 0.37 16.92
C ALA A 20 -9.11 1.77 16.42
N ASN A 21 -7.81 2.07 16.42
CA ASN A 21 -7.29 3.34 15.92
C ASN A 21 -7.80 3.59 14.48
N LYS A 22 -8.09 4.85 14.12
CA LYS A 22 -8.67 5.19 12.80
C LYS A 22 -7.76 4.72 11.66
N ALA A 23 -6.44 4.79 11.87
CA ALA A 23 -5.42 4.25 10.97
C ALA A 23 -5.58 2.74 10.73
N GLN A 24 -5.73 1.96 11.80
CA GLN A 24 -5.83 0.50 11.72
C GLN A 24 -7.13 0.05 11.04
N THR A 25 -8.22 0.77 11.28
CA THR A 25 -9.52 0.52 10.62
C THR A 25 -9.47 0.94 9.15
N GLY A 26 -8.85 2.08 8.84
CA GLY A 26 -8.64 2.56 7.47
C GLY A 26 -7.74 1.62 6.64
N ALA A 27 -6.63 1.16 7.23
CA ALA A 27 -5.71 0.21 6.64
C ALA A 27 -6.36 -1.15 6.41
N GLY A 28 -7.14 -1.67 7.36
CA GLY A 28 -7.84 -2.96 7.20
C GLY A 28 -8.92 -2.92 6.11
N ILE A 29 -9.75 -1.87 6.08
CA ILE A 29 -10.76 -1.69 5.03
C ILE A 29 -10.09 -1.45 3.67
N GLY A 30 -9.05 -0.62 3.64
CA GLY A 30 -8.26 -0.33 2.45
C GLY A 30 -7.60 -1.58 1.89
N ALA A 31 -7.00 -2.42 2.73
CA ALA A 31 -6.40 -3.69 2.33
C ALA A 31 -7.42 -4.65 1.72
N LEU A 32 -8.57 -4.82 2.37
CA LEU A 32 -9.62 -5.71 1.85
C LEU A 32 -10.19 -5.21 0.51
N ALA A 33 -10.52 -3.93 0.43
CA ALA A 33 -11.00 -3.32 -0.81
C ALA A 33 -9.96 -3.41 -1.93
N GLY A 34 -8.71 -3.08 -1.59
CA GLY A 34 -7.57 -3.13 -2.48
C GLY A 34 -7.29 -4.55 -2.99
N ALA A 35 -7.31 -5.57 -2.13
CA ALA A 35 -7.12 -6.96 -2.56
C ALA A 35 -8.17 -7.39 -3.57
N THR A 36 -9.42 -6.99 -3.32
CA THR A 36 -10.55 -7.34 -4.18
C THR A 36 -10.37 -6.70 -5.57
N ILE A 37 -10.03 -5.42 -5.61
CA ILE A 37 -9.79 -4.69 -6.87
C ILE A 37 -8.55 -5.22 -7.59
N GLY A 38 -7.46 -5.48 -6.86
CA GLY A 38 -6.22 -6.00 -7.42
C GLY A 38 -6.38 -7.41 -8.00
N ALA A 39 -7.15 -8.28 -7.34
CA ALA A 39 -7.46 -9.62 -7.87
C ALA A 39 -8.22 -9.58 -9.20
N LEU A 40 -9.02 -8.54 -9.44
CA LEU A 40 -9.81 -8.35 -10.66
C LEU A 40 -9.01 -7.66 -11.78
N THR A 41 -8.06 -6.81 -11.41
CA THR A 41 -7.33 -5.95 -12.35
C THR A 41 -6.10 -6.63 -12.95
N PHE A 42 -5.49 -7.57 -12.23
CA PHE A 42 -4.26 -8.23 -12.65
C PHE A 42 -4.54 -9.61 -13.25
N LYS A 43 -3.74 -9.99 -14.26
CA LYS A 43 -3.84 -11.30 -14.92
C LYS A 43 -3.67 -12.47 -13.95
N ASN A 44 -2.78 -12.33 -12.97
CA ASN A 44 -2.65 -13.26 -11.86
C ASN A 44 -3.44 -12.73 -10.66
N LYS A 45 -4.52 -13.42 -10.31
CA LYS A 45 -5.42 -13.00 -9.23
C LYS A 45 -4.75 -12.97 -7.86
N ALA A 46 -3.84 -13.90 -7.58
CA ALA A 46 -3.18 -13.99 -6.28
C ALA A 46 -2.16 -12.86 -6.09
N SER A 47 -1.30 -12.63 -7.10
CA SER A 47 -0.37 -11.50 -7.08
C SER A 47 -1.11 -10.16 -7.12
N GLY A 48 -2.20 -10.08 -7.90
CA GLY A 48 -3.06 -8.92 -7.93
C GLY A 48 -3.69 -8.60 -6.57
N ALA A 49 -4.21 -9.61 -5.89
CA ALA A 49 -4.78 -9.45 -4.55
C ALA A 49 -3.73 -8.98 -3.54
N ALA A 50 -2.52 -9.55 -3.57
CA ALA A 50 -1.45 -9.16 -2.66
C ALA A 50 -0.99 -7.71 -2.91
N ILE A 51 -0.80 -7.32 -4.16
CA ILE A 51 -0.44 -5.94 -4.54
C ILE A 51 -1.58 -4.99 -4.14
N GLY A 52 -2.81 -5.32 -4.49
CA GLY A 52 -3.96 -4.49 -4.20
C GLY A 52 -4.18 -4.34 -2.69
N ALA A 53 -4.04 -5.42 -1.91
CA ALA A 53 -4.12 -5.36 -0.46
C ALA A 53 -3.01 -4.51 0.12
N GLY A 54 -1.78 -4.65 -0.38
CA GLY A 54 -0.67 -3.89 0.12
C GLY A 54 -0.81 -2.39 -0.16
N VAL A 55 -1.18 -2.00 -1.39
CA VAL A 55 -1.44 -0.59 -1.70
C VAL A 55 -2.64 -0.06 -0.90
N GLY A 56 -3.71 -0.84 -0.77
CA GLY A 56 -4.88 -0.47 0.00
C GLY A 56 -4.58 -0.29 1.49
N MET A 57 -3.72 -1.15 2.05
CA MET A 57 -3.23 -1.05 3.41
C MET A 57 -2.34 0.17 3.60
N LEU A 58 -1.33 0.35 2.74
CA LEU A 58 -0.44 1.52 2.75
C LEU A 58 -1.26 2.80 2.65
N MET A 59 -2.17 2.92 1.69
CA MET A 59 -3.01 4.11 1.52
C MET A 59 -3.94 4.33 2.71
N GLY A 60 -4.52 3.27 3.27
CA GLY A 60 -5.33 3.37 4.50
C GLY A 60 -4.51 3.77 5.73
N TYR A 61 -3.22 3.43 5.76
CA TYR A 61 -2.26 3.81 6.79
C TYR A 61 -1.69 5.22 6.58
N ILE A 62 -1.48 5.63 5.32
CA ILE A 62 -1.11 6.99 4.90
C ILE A 62 -2.16 8.00 5.35
N VAL A 63 -3.45 7.66 5.19
CA VAL A 63 -4.58 8.47 5.68
C VAL A 63 -4.68 8.43 7.22
N GLY A 64 -4.00 7.48 7.86
CA GLY A 64 -4.10 7.12 9.26
C GLY A 64 -3.27 7.95 10.25
N ASN A 65 -2.15 8.54 9.79
CA ASN A 65 -1.28 9.54 10.47
C ASN A 65 0.23 9.19 10.66
N GLU A 66 0.82 8.27 9.88
CA GLU A 66 2.26 7.93 10.05
C GLU A 66 3.15 8.01 8.79
N TRP A 67 2.57 8.23 7.61
CA TRP A 67 3.33 8.37 6.36
C TRP A 67 3.36 9.82 5.90
N ASP A 68 4.55 10.38 5.74
CA ASP A 68 4.72 11.77 5.32
C ASP A 68 5.45 11.92 3.97
N LYS A 69 5.67 13.18 3.57
CA LYS A 69 6.37 13.50 2.31
C LYS A 69 7.83 13.06 2.31
N SER A 70 8.47 12.95 3.48
CA SER A 70 9.84 12.44 3.60
C SER A 70 9.87 10.97 3.23
N ASP A 71 8.91 10.17 3.70
CA ASP A 71 8.80 8.74 3.35
C ASP A 71 8.56 8.53 1.86
N GLU A 72 7.68 9.32 1.24
CA GLU A 72 7.47 9.29 -0.23
C GLU A 72 8.76 9.59 -1.00
N GLN A 73 9.53 10.57 -0.54
CA GLN A 73 10.81 10.91 -1.17
C GLN A 73 11.82 9.78 -1.03
N GLN A 74 11.88 9.11 0.12
CA GLN A 74 12.78 7.98 0.35
C GLN A 74 12.40 6.77 -0.50
N ILE A 75 11.10 6.50 -0.68
CA ILE A 75 10.61 5.51 -1.65
C ILE A 75 11.01 5.89 -3.06
N SER A 76 10.79 7.14 -3.49
CA SER A 76 11.17 7.58 -4.84
C SER A 76 12.67 7.44 -5.08
N LYS A 77 13.51 7.78 -4.10
CA LYS A 77 14.97 7.58 -4.19
C LYS A 77 15.34 6.11 -4.29
N THR A 78 14.65 5.25 -3.54
CA THR A 78 14.86 3.81 -3.58
C THR A 78 14.49 3.24 -4.96
N LEU A 79 13.37 3.66 -5.52
CA LEU A 79 12.92 3.23 -6.85
C LEU A 79 13.85 3.69 -7.96
N GLU A 80 14.43 4.89 -7.84
CA GLU A 80 15.33 5.46 -8.84
C GLU A 80 16.75 4.89 -8.76
N ASN A 81 17.31 4.79 -7.55
CA ASN A 81 18.75 4.55 -7.38
C ASN A 81 19.10 3.10 -7.04
N ASN A 82 18.17 2.33 -6.46
CA ASN A 82 18.50 0.97 -6.02
C ASN A 82 18.34 -0.05 -7.15
N ALA A 83 19.28 -0.99 -7.19
CA ALA A 83 19.16 -2.19 -7.98
C ALA A 83 17.95 -3.03 -7.51
N SER A 84 17.44 -3.89 -8.39
CA SER A 84 16.34 -4.79 -8.04
C SER A 84 16.74 -5.73 -6.91
N GLY A 85 15.92 -5.82 -5.87
CA GLY A 85 16.16 -6.59 -4.65
C GLY A 85 17.05 -5.88 -3.61
N GLN A 86 17.59 -4.70 -3.92
CA GLN A 86 18.44 -3.96 -2.98
C GLN A 86 17.57 -3.11 -2.03
N THR A 87 17.59 -3.48 -0.76
CA THR A 87 16.84 -2.78 0.29
C THR A 87 17.50 -1.46 0.70
N SER A 88 16.71 -0.39 0.75
CA SER A 88 17.01 0.84 1.48
C SER A 88 16.25 0.84 2.80
N SER A 89 16.86 1.34 3.87
CA SER A 89 16.19 1.55 5.15
C SER A 89 16.40 2.97 5.63
N TRP A 90 15.38 3.55 6.27
CA TRP A 90 15.45 4.88 6.87
C TRP A 90 14.58 4.95 8.12
N THR A 91 14.88 5.92 8.98
CA THR A 91 14.03 6.28 10.11
C THR A 91 13.47 7.65 9.83
N ASN A 92 12.14 7.77 9.91
CA ASN A 92 11.46 9.04 9.78
C ASN A 92 11.68 9.86 11.08
N PRO A 93 12.29 11.05 11.01
CA PRO A 93 12.56 11.87 12.20
C PRO A 93 11.31 12.53 12.80
N ASP A 94 10.25 12.71 12.00
CA ASP A 94 9.01 13.37 12.42
C ASP A 94 8.07 12.41 13.14
N THR A 95 8.03 11.14 12.70
CA THR A 95 7.17 10.10 13.29
C THR A 95 7.94 9.11 14.20
N GLY A 96 9.27 9.07 14.10
CA GLY A 96 10.13 8.12 14.82
C GLY A 96 10.10 6.69 14.28
N LYS A 97 9.35 6.45 13.19
CA LYS A 97 9.13 5.13 12.59
C LYS A 97 10.29 4.71 11.70
N SER A 98 10.60 3.42 11.68
CA SER A 98 11.63 2.86 10.80
C SER A 98 11.00 2.13 9.63
N TYR A 99 11.49 2.41 8.43
CA TYR A 99 11.01 1.83 7.20
C TYR A 99 12.14 1.14 6.45
N SER A 100 11.76 0.12 5.67
CA SER A 100 12.62 -0.44 4.65
C SER A 100 11.84 -0.67 3.37
N ALA A 101 12.51 -0.49 2.23
CA ALA A 101 11.92 -0.67 0.92
C ALA A 101 12.88 -1.36 -0.04
N ALA A 102 12.39 -2.36 -0.78
CA ALA A 102 13.14 -3.07 -1.80
C ALA A 102 12.38 -3.07 -3.13
N PRO A 103 12.97 -2.56 -4.23
CA PRO A 103 12.31 -2.52 -5.51
C PRO A 103 12.48 -3.85 -6.25
N SER A 104 11.44 -4.27 -6.97
CA SER A 104 11.45 -5.41 -7.89
C SER A 104 12.00 -5.01 -9.27
N PRO A 105 12.26 -5.99 -10.16
CA PRO A 105 12.62 -5.72 -11.55
C PRO A 105 11.62 -4.79 -12.24
N ALA A 106 12.15 -3.85 -13.03
CA ALA A 106 11.32 -2.95 -13.81
C ALA A 106 10.65 -3.67 -14.98
N TYR A 107 9.42 -3.27 -15.28
CA TYR A 107 8.62 -3.80 -16.39
C TYR A 107 7.81 -2.68 -17.03
N VAL A 108 7.41 -2.86 -18.29
CA VAL A 108 6.57 -1.88 -18.99
C VAL A 108 5.11 -2.29 -18.88
N LYS A 109 4.26 -1.37 -18.42
CA LYS A 109 2.80 -1.52 -18.37
C LYS A 109 2.16 -0.27 -18.97
N GLN A 110 1.32 -0.44 -19.99
CA GLN A 110 0.60 0.67 -20.65
C GLN A 110 1.52 1.82 -21.12
N GLY A 111 2.73 1.49 -21.58
CA GLY A 111 3.71 2.49 -22.05
C GLY A 111 4.53 3.14 -20.94
N GLN A 112 4.24 2.87 -19.67
CA GLN A 112 4.98 3.39 -18.52
C GLN A 112 5.93 2.34 -17.96
N VAL A 113 7.10 2.79 -17.48
CA VAL A 113 8.04 1.94 -16.74
C VAL A 113 7.55 1.82 -15.30
N CYS A 114 7.27 0.61 -14.85
CA CYS A 114 6.78 0.31 -13.51
C CYS A 114 7.76 -0.60 -12.76
N ARG A 115 7.74 -0.50 -11.43
CA ARG A 115 8.44 -1.37 -10.49
C ARG A 115 7.50 -1.65 -9.33
N ASP A 116 7.42 -2.90 -8.92
CA ASP A 116 6.78 -3.22 -7.65
C ASP A 116 7.79 -2.94 -6.52
N VAL A 117 7.32 -2.54 -5.34
CA VAL A 117 8.14 -2.24 -4.18
C VAL A 117 7.55 -2.93 -2.97
N THR A 118 8.42 -3.60 -2.21
CA THR A 118 8.05 -4.18 -0.92
C THR A 118 8.51 -3.24 0.18
N ILE A 119 7.59 -2.77 1.02
CA ILE A 119 7.81 -1.82 2.09
C ILE A 119 7.55 -2.53 3.42
N THR A 120 8.40 -2.32 4.42
CA THR A 120 8.21 -2.87 5.77
C THR A 120 8.36 -1.75 6.79
N GLU A 121 7.38 -1.60 7.69
CA GLU A 121 7.44 -0.67 8.84
C GLU A 121 7.86 -1.44 10.11
N ASP A 122 8.84 -0.92 10.84
CA ASP A 122 9.34 -1.42 12.14
C ASP A 122 9.64 -2.95 12.17
N GLY A 123 9.99 -3.54 11.03
CA GLY A 123 10.20 -4.99 10.90
C GLY A 123 8.92 -5.84 10.96
N GLY A 124 7.76 -5.21 10.85
CA GLY A 124 6.44 -5.84 10.83
C GLY A 124 6.09 -6.48 9.49
N GLU A 125 4.81 -6.40 9.11
CA GLU A 125 4.33 -7.03 7.88
C GLU A 125 4.87 -6.32 6.62
N GLN A 126 5.19 -7.13 5.61
CA GLN A 126 5.61 -6.63 4.31
C GLN A 126 4.41 -6.19 3.50
N ILE A 127 4.49 -4.96 3.00
CA ILE A 127 3.45 -4.36 2.19
C ILE A 127 3.97 -4.20 0.77
N MET A 128 3.31 -4.87 -0.18
CA MET A 128 3.65 -4.76 -1.60
C MET A 128 2.84 -3.64 -2.25
N ALA A 129 3.54 -2.74 -2.95
CA ALA A 129 2.92 -1.69 -3.73
C ALA A 129 3.48 -1.65 -5.15
N LYS A 130 2.70 -1.13 -6.10
CA LYS A 130 3.19 -0.82 -7.43
C LYS A 130 3.60 0.64 -7.50
N ALA A 131 4.73 0.94 -8.13
CA ALA A 131 5.08 2.28 -8.54
C ALA A 131 5.28 2.33 -10.06
N CYS A 132 4.77 3.37 -10.71
CA CYS A 132 5.05 3.64 -12.12
C CYS A 132 5.67 5.01 -12.30
N ARG A 133 6.68 5.07 -13.16
CA ARG A 133 7.34 6.30 -13.57
C ARG A 133 6.42 7.04 -14.52
N SER A 134 6.05 8.24 -14.10
CA SER A 134 5.20 9.14 -14.86
C SER A 134 6.00 9.86 -15.95
N ASP A 135 5.30 10.55 -16.86
CA ASP A 135 5.91 11.24 -18.00
C ASP A 135 6.85 12.40 -17.58
N ASP A 136 6.65 12.94 -16.38
CA ASP A 136 7.51 13.92 -15.71
C ASP A 136 8.77 13.28 -15.06
N GLY A 137 8.94 11.97 -15.20
CA GLY A 137 10.07 11.22 -14.67
C GLY A 137 9.94 10.83 -13.20
N VAL A 138 8.84 11.17 -12.52
CA VAL A 138 8.62 10.91 -11.10
C VAL A 138 7.95 9.56 -10.88
N TRP A 139 8.41 8.81 -9.88
CA TRP A 139 7.76 7.57 -9.45
C TRP A 139 6.50 7.88 -8.64
N ARG A 140 5.37 7.29 -9.02
CA ARG A 140 4.11 7.40 -8.29
C ARG A 140 3.62 6.01 -7.90
N LEU A 141 3.25 5.85 -6.63
CA LEU A 141 2.57 4.65 -6.17
C LEU A 141 1.18 4.58 -6.84
N GLN A 142 0.82 3.41 -7.35
CA GLN A 142 -0.44 3.14 -8.05
C GLN A 142 -1.16 1.95 -7.40
N GLN A 143 -2.50 2.05 -7.37
CA GLN A 143 -3.43 0.96 -7.00
C GLN A 143 -3.60 -0.06 -8.14
#